data_AF-A0A961QP30-F1
#
_entry.id   AF-A0A961QP30-F1
#
_cell.length_a   1.000
_cell.length_b   1.000
_cell.length_c   1.000
_cell.angle_alpha   90.00
_cell.angle_beta   90.00
_cell.angle_gamma   90.00
#
_symmetry.space_group_name_H-M   'P 1'
#
loop_
_entity.id
_entity.type
_entity.pdbx_description
1 polymer ?
#
loop_
_entity_poly.entity_id
_entity_poly.type
_entity_poly.pdbx_seq_one_letter_code
_entity_poly.pdbx_strand_id
1 'polypeptide(L)'
;MSITGALNNALSGLAAASRAAEIVASNTANATTPGYAKRGLALSVADLGGRGAGVRIDGVTRQVNDSLLGDLRLATASGGNARLLTGFHSDLEARIGA
;
A
#
# COMPACT_ATOMS: atom_id res chain seq x y z
N MET A 1 -31.38 23.27 3.49
CA MET A 1 -30.48 22.53 4.39
C MET A 1 -31.28 22.17 5.64
N SER A 2 -31.70 20.92 5.80
CA SER A 2 -32.41 20.48 7.01
C SER A 2 -31.41 20.02 8.07
N ILE A 3 -31.82 20.01 9.35
CA ILE A 3 -31.04 19.42 10.47
C ILE A 3 -30.66 17.97 10.15
N THR A 4 -31.57 17.20 9.56
CA THR A 4 -31.31 15.83 9.09
C THR A 4 -30.17 15.78 8.07
N GLY A 5 -30.13 16.73 7.12
CA GLY A 5 -29.02 16.82 6.16
C GLY A 5 -27.69 17.20 6.82
N ALA A 6 -27.70 18.11 7.79
CA ALA A 6 -26.51 18.48 8.55
C ALA A 6 -25.96 17.29 9.38
N LEU A 7 -26.84 16.54 10.03
CA LEU A 7 -26.49 15.34 10.80
C LEU A 7 -25.93 14.22 9.91
N ASN A 8 -26.54 13.97 8.75
CA ASN A 8 -26.03 12.98 7.80
C ASN A 8 -24.64 13.35 7.29
N ASN A 9 -24.42 14.63 6.97
CA ASN A 9 -23.10 15.12 6.56
C ASN A 9 -22.07 14.95 7.70
N ALA A 10 -22.42 15.29 8.93
CA ALA A 10 -21.56 15.11 10.10
C ALA A 10 -21.23 13.64 10.35
N LEU A 11 -22.20 12.73 10.21
CA LEU A 11 -21.99 11.29 10.36
C LEU A 11 -21.03 10.75 9.30
N SER A 12 -21.17 11.20 8.05
CA SER A 12 -20.23 10.82 6.97
C SER A 12 -18.79 11.29 7.27
N GLY A 13 -18.64 12.51 7.80
CA GLY A 13 -17.35 13.06 8.24
C GLY A 13 -16.74 12.28 9.40
N LEU A 14 -17.56 11.91 10.39
CA LEU A 14 -17.14 11.10 11.53
C LEU A 14 -16.66 9.71 11.09
N ALA A 15 -17.39 9.05 10.18
CA ALA A 15 -16.99 7.76 9.63
C ALA A 15 -15.68 7.86 8.81
N ALA A 16 -15.48 8.94 8.06
CA ALA A 16 -14.20 9.20 7.39
C ALA A 16 -13.06 9.42 8.39
N ALA A 17 -13.30 10.18 9.47
CA ALA A 17 -12.31 10.44 10.51
C ALA A 17 -11.94 9.19 11.31
N SER A 18 -12.92 8.36 11.69
CA SER A 18 -12.66 7.09 12.39
C SER A 18 -11.82 6.16 11.52
N ARG A 19 -12.14 6.05 10.22
CA ARG A 19 -11.37 5.25 9.28
C ARG A 19 -9.95 5.78 9.08
N ALA A 20 -9.78 7.10 9.03
CA ALA A 20 -8.46 7.72 8.96
C ALA A 20 -7.62 7.39 10.22
N ALA A 21 -8.23 7.45 11.40
CA ALA A 21 -7.56 7.10 12.66
C ALA A 21 -7.10 5.64 12.68
N GLU A 22 -7.94 4.69 12.24
CA GLU A 22 -7.57 3.28 12.11
C GLU A 22 -6.36 3.07 11.18
N ILE A 23 -6.35 3.77 10.04
CA ILE A 23 -5.26 3.67 9.05
C ILE A 23 -3.97 4.26 9.61
N VAL A 24 -4.04 5.40 10.28
CA VAL A 24 -2.88 6.01 10.94
C VAL A 24 -2.34 5.08 12.03
N ALA A 25 -3.20 4.52 12.88
CA ALA A 25 -2.80 3.57 13.91
C ALA A 25 -2.11 2.33 13.29
N SER A 26 -2.68 1.77 12.23
CA SER A 26 -2.08 0.62 11.52
C SER A 26 -0.73 0.97 10.88
N ASN A 27 -0.60 2.14 10.27
CA ASN A 27 0.67 2.61 9.69
C ASN A 27 1.73 2.78 10.78
N THR A 28 1.38 3.40 11.91
CA THR A 28 2.31 3.60 13.04
C THR A 28 2.75 2.27 13.62
N ALA A 29 1.82 1.33 13.82
CA ALA A 29 2.13 0.01 14.37
C ALA A 29 3.07 -0.83 13.47
N ASN A 30 3.04 -0.60 12.16
CA ASN A 30 3.87 -1.33 11.18
C ASN A 30 5.00 -0.48 10.60
N ALA A 31 5.30 0.69 11.19
CA ALA A 31 6.28 1.64 10.64
C ALA A 31 7.70 1.05 10.54
N THR A 32 8.04 0.11 11.42
CA THR A 32 9.33 -0.58 11.45
C THR A 32 9.30 -1.96 10.80
N THR A 33 8.16 -2.36 10.21
CA THR A 33 8.03 -3.65 9.55
C THR A 33 8.62 -3.58 8.13
N PRO A 34 9.68 -4.35 7.83
CA PRO A 34 10.28 -4.34 6.50
C PRO A 34 9.27 -4.69 5.41
N GLY A 35 9.28 -3.95 4.30
CA GLY A 35 8.36 -4.15 3.19
C GLY A 35 6.93 -3.66 3.42
N TYR A 36 6.63 -3.02 4.56
CA TYR A 36 5.31 -2.43 4.78
C TYR A 36 5.08 -1.21 3.89
N ALA A 37 4.02 -1.27 3.08
CA ALA A 37 3.58 -0.14 2.27
C ALA A 37 2.54 0.70 3.04
N LYS A 38 2.86 1.98 3.24
CA LYS A 38 1.97 2.93 3.92
C LYS A 38 0.62 2.98 3.23
N ARG A 39 -0.45 2.93 4.03
CA ARG A 39 -1.83 3.01 3.56
C ARG A 39 -2.32 4.45 3.58
N GLY A 40 -2.99 4.87 2.52
CA GLY A 40 -3.67 6.15 2.37
C GLY A 40 -5.18 5.96 2.24
N LEU A 41 -5.95 6.91 2.78
CA LEU A 41 -7.40 6.94 2.62
C LEU A 41 -7.76 7.84 1.45
N ALA A 42 -8.44 7.31 0.44
CA ALA A 42 -8.99 8.09 -0.66
C ALA A 42 -10.41 8.55 -0.30
N LEU A 43 -10.62 9.86 -0.35
CA LEU A 43 -11.89 10.51 -0.03
C LEU A 43 -12.35 11.34 -1.22
N SER A 44 -13.65 11.32 -1.48
CA SER A 44 -14.31 12.22 -2.43
C SER A 44 -15.49 12.94 -1.78
N VAL A 45 -15.88 14.05 -2.39
CA VAL A 45 -17.10 14.75 -2.00
C VAL A 45 -18.30 13.88 -2.38
N ALA A 46 -19.18 13.63 -1.42
CA ALA A 46 -20.50 13.09 -1.73
C ALA A 46 -21.36 14.26 -2.22
N ASP A 47 -21.85 14.21 -3.45
CA ASP A 47 -22.70 15.24 -4.04
C ASP A 47 -24.05 14.66 -4.45
N LEU A 48 -25.12 15.37 -4.12
CA LEU A 48 -26.49 15.08 -4.59
C LEU A 48 -26.99 16.25 -5.44
N GLY A 49 -26.57 16.29 -6.71
CA GLY A 49 -27.09 17.22 -7.70
C GLY A 49 -26.62 18.67 -7.50
N GLY A 50 -25.32 18.87 -7.29
CA GLY A 50 -24.69 20.18 -7.08
C GLY A 50 -24.80 20.69 -5.64
N ARG A 51 -25.21 19.84 -4.71
CA ARG A 51 -25.26 20.13 -3.27
C ARG A 51 -24.40 19.11 -2.53
N GLY A 52 -23.38 19.60 -1.84
CA GLY A 52 -22.51 18.79 -0.99
C GLY A 52 -23.31 18.06 0.10
N ALA A 53 -23.21 16.73 0.08
CA ALA A 53 -23.91 15.78 0.94
C ALA A 53 -22.93 14.99 1.83
N GLY A 54 -21.80 15.62 2.19
CA GLY A 54 -20.79 15.04 3.06
C GLY A 54 -19.57 14.48 2.31
N VAL A 55 -18.93 13.48 2.91
CA VAL A 55 -17.72 12.85 2.37
C VAL A 55 -17.95 11.36 2.16
N ARG A 56 -17.38 10.84 1.06
CA ARG A 56 -17.38 9.42 0.74
C ARG A 56 -15.97 8.88 0.82
N ILE A 57 -15.84 7.67 1.37
CA ILE A 57 -14.60 6.91 1.32
C ILE A 57 -14.60 6.13 0.00
N ASP A 58 -13.67 6.48 -0.90
CA ASP A 58 -13.53 5.78 -2.18
C ASP A 58 -12.74 4.48 -2.03
N GLY A 59 -11.83 4.43 -1.04
CA GLY A 59 -11.06 3.23 -0.73
C GLY A 59 -9.80 3.50 0.06
N VAL A 60 -9.01 2.44 0.25
CA VAL A 60 -7.69 2.50 0.89
C VAL A 60 -6.64 2.09 -0.13
N THR A 61 -5.72 2.98 -0.43
CA THR A 61 -4.62 2.74 -1.37
C THR A 61 -3.33 2.48 -0.61
N ARG A 62 -2.38 1.78 -1.25
CA ARG A 62 -1.03 1.62 -0.72
C ARG A 62 -0.10 2.52 -1.51
N GLN A 63 0.75 3.26 -0.81
CA GLN A 63 1.80 4.05 -1.44
C GLN A 63 3.01 3.14 -1.66
N VAL A 64 3.24 2.76 -2.92
CA VAL A 64 4.37 1.95 -3.36
C VAL A 64 4.98 2.65 -4.57
N ASN A 65 6.31 2.62 -4.67
CA ASN A 65 7.01 2.99 -5.89
C ASN A 65 7.14 1.74 -6.76
N ASP A 66 6.23 1.59 -7.71
CA ASP A 66 6.15 0.39 -8.55
C ASP A 66 7.37 0.24 -9.48
N SER A 67 8.00 1.33 -9.90
CA SER A 67 9.22 1.25 -10.72
C SER A 67 10.40 0.75 -9.90
N LEU A 68 10.62 1.28 -8.70
CA LEU A 68 11.67 0.80 -7.79
C LEU A 68 11.46 -0.67 -7.40
N LEU A 69 10.20 -1.06 -7.18
CA LEU A 69 9.86 -2.45 -6.90
C LEU A 69 10.10 -3.35 -8.12
N GLY A 70 9.85 -2.85 -9.33
CA GLY A 70 10.21 -3.51 -10.58
C GLY A 70 11.72 -3.72 -10.72
N ASP A 71 12.51 -2.67 -10.50
CA ASP A 71 13.97 -2.71 -10.55
C ASP A 71 14.55 -3.68 -9.52
N LEU A 72 14.01 -3.68 -8.29
CA LEU A 72 14.40 -4.62 -7.25
C LEU A 72 14.12 -6.08 -7.67
N ARG A 73 12.97 -6.35 -8.30
CA ARG A 73 12.63 -7.69 -8.80
C ARG A 73 13.59 -8.13 -9.90
N LEU A 74 13.91 -7.25 -10.85
CA LEU A 74 14.87 -7.54 -11.92
C LEU A 74 16.28 -7.81 -11.38
N ALA A 75 16.76 -6.99 -10.44
CA ALA A 75 18.05 -7.18 -9.79
C ALA A 75 18.11 -8.47 -8.95
N THR A 76 17.01 -8.81 -8.27
CA THR A 76 16.91 -10.07 -7.51
C THR A 76 16.92 -11.28 -8.45
N ALA A 77 16.23 -11.20 -9.59
CA ALA A 77 16.22 -12.25 -10.60
C ALA A 77 17.60 -12.46 -11.23
N SER A 78 18.29 -11.38 -11.63
CA SER A 78 19.64 -11.47 -12.20
C SER A 78 20.64 -12.03 -11.21
N GLY A 79 20.61 -11.57 -9.95
CA GLY A 79 21.44 -12.11 -8.87
C GLY A 79 21.14 -13.58 -8.57
N GLY A 80 19.86 -13.97 -8.62
CA GLY A 80 19.44 -15.38 -8.49
C GLY A 80 20.02 -16.27 -9.60
N ASN A 81 19.92 -15.83 -10.85
CA ASN A 81 20.49 -16.55 -12.00
C ASN A 81 22.01 -16.69 -11.89
N ALA A 82 22.71 -15.61 -11.52
CA ALA A 82 24.16 -15.65 -11.32
C ALA A 82 24.55 -16.65 -10.22
N ARG A 83 23.83 -16.66 -9.09
CA ARG A 83 24.05 -17.65 -8.01
C ARG A 83 23.85 -19.08 -8.46
N LEU A 84 22.83 -19.35 -9.29
CA LEU A 84 22.59 -20.70 -9.83
C LEU A 84 23.75 -21.15 -10.72
N LEU A 85 24.24 -20.28 -11.60
CA LEU A 85 25.39 -20.59 -12.46
C LEU A 85 26.66 -20.81 -11.63
N THR A 86 26.97 -19.94 -10.68
CA THR A 86 28.13 -20.12 -9.79
C THR A 86 28.02 -21.41 -8.98
N GLY A 87 26.83 -21.73 -8.45
CA GLY A 87 26.59 -22.99 -7.75
C GLY A 87 26.81 -24.21 -8.63
N PHE A 88 26.29 -24.18 -9.86
CA PHE A 88 26.52 -25.25 -10.84
C PHE A 88 28.01 -25.45 -11.15
N HIS A 89 28.75 -24.36 -11.38
CA HIS A 89 30.20 -24.43 -11.63
C HIS A 89 30.95 -25.02 -10.43
N SER A 90 30.63 -24.58 -9.21
CA SER A 90 31.26 -25.09 -7.99
C SER A 90 30.97 -26.58 -7.77
N ASP A 91 29.73 -27.02 -8.02
CA ASP A 91 29.35 -28.44 -7.94
C ASP A 91 30.08 -29.29 -8.98
N LEU A 92 30.27 -28.75 -10.18
CA LEU A 92 31.01 -29.40 -11.25
C LEU A 92 32.50 -29.55 -10.89
N GLU A 93 33.15 -28.47 -10.43
CA GLU A 93 34.54 -28.50 -9.95
C GLU A 93 34.73 -29.52 -8.82
N ALA A 94 33.82 -29.56 -7.85
CA ALA A 94 33.87 -30.51 -6.74
C ALA A 94 33.75 -31.97 -7.19
N ARG A 95 32.98 -32.25 -8.26
CA ARG A 95 32.80 -33.62 -8.78
C ARG A 95 33.93 -34.06 -9.71
N ILE A 96 34.52 -33.13 -10.45
CA ILE A 96 35.65 -33.41 -11.34
C ILE A 96 36.95 -33.51 -10.54
N GLY A 97 37.01 -32.85 -9.37
CA GLY A 97 38.18 -32.85 -8.50
C GLY A 97 39.17 -31.76 -8.91
N ALA A 98 39.56 -30.93 -7.94
CA ALA A 98 40.83 -30.23 -7.99
C ALA A 98 41.98 -31.21 -7.73
#